data_AF-A0A6D2XXN2-F1
#
_entry.id   AF-A0A6D2XXN2-F1
#
_cell.length_a   1.000
_cell.length_b   1.000
_cell.length_c   1.000
_cell.angle_alpha   90.00
_cell.angle_beta   90.00
_cell.angle_gamma   90.00
#
_symmetry.space_group_name_H-M   'P 1'
#
loop_
_entity.id
_entity.type
_entity.pdbx_description
1 polymer ?
#
loop_
_entity_poly.entity_id
_entity_poly.type
_entity_poly.pdbx_seq_one_letter_code
_entity_poly.pdbx_strand_id
1 'polypeptide(L)'
;MLSSKGLTVVDVYQGWCGPCKPVVSLFQKMRIEVGLDLLHFALAEADRLDVLEKYRGKCEPTFLFYAIKDEALSDEDECVSHGKNNGEDEDMVSSERTCTLAIIKPDAVAHGKTDEIIMKIQEAGFEILTNEERTMTEAEVRLFYQHKAGEEAFENLVHHMCSGPSHLLILTRTEGFEDVVTTWRTVMGPCDPNVARREQPESLRAQYGTEMPFNAVHGSQDREDADRELALLFPSLKFSDKDTEAPQGESSTQPRLKITDLD
;
A
#
# COMPACT_ATOMS: atom_id res chain seq x y z
N MET A 1 7.32 -20.60 10.13
CA MET A 1 6.97 -19.19 9.81
C MET A 1 6.48 -19.05 8.36
N LEU A 2 5.39 -19.73 8.00
CA LEU A 2 4.67 -19.58 6.71
C LEU A 2 3.23 -20.05 6.96
N SER A 3 2.50 -19.38 7.85
CA SER A 3 1.14 -19.78 8.22
C SER A 3 0.10 -18.69 7.94
N SER A 4 0.42 -17.75 7.04
CA SER A 4 -0.56 -16.81 6.51
C SER A 4 -1.30 -17.46 5.34
N LYS A 5 -2.63 -17.42 5.39
CA LYS A 5 -3.53 -17.89 4.34
C LYS A 5 -3.24 -17.13 3.04
N GLY A 6 -3.08 -17.83 1.93
CA GLY A 6 -2.80 -17.18 0.64
C GLY A 6 -1.87 -17.98 -0.27
N LEU A 7 -1.47 -17.34 -1.36
CA LEU A 7 -0.54 -17.86 -2.35
C LEU A 7 0.84 -17.20 -2.13
N THR A 8 1.85 -17.99 -1.80
CA THR A 8 3.24 -17.55 -1.79
C THR A 8 3.89 -17.88 -3.13
N VAL A 9 4.43 -16.87 -3.80
CA VAL A 9 5.23 -16.99 -5.01
C VAL A 9 6.69 -16.75 -4.64
N VAL A 10 7.55 -17.74 -4.88
CA VAL A 10 8.98 -17.66 -4.57
C VAL A 10 9.78 -17.50 -5.87
N ASP A 11 10.47 -16.37 -6.03
CA ASP A 11 11.46 -16.18 -7.10
C ASP A 11 12.76 -16.87 -6.70
N VAL A 12 13.09 -17.95 -7.40
CA VAL A 12 14.30 -18.73 -7.16
C VAL A 12 15.40 -18.22 -8.08
N TYR A 13 16.47 -17.70 -7.49
CA TYR A 13 17.59 -17.11 -8.21
C TYR A 13 18.93 -17.74 -7.84
N GLN A 14 19.94 -17.55 -8.69
CA GLN A 14 21.31 -17.98 -8.40
C GLN A 14 22.09 -16.82 -7.79
N GLY A 15 22.98 -17.08 -6.83
CA GLY A 15 23.72 -16.01 -6.15
C GLY A 15 24.52 -15.11 -7.11
N TRP A 16 24.93 -15.66 -8.26
CA TRP A 16 25.71 -14.95 -9.28
C TRP A 16 24.89 -14.11 -10.27
N CYS A 17 23.57 -14.31 -10.38
CA CYS A 17 22.71 -13.52 -11.29
C CYS A 17 21.72 -12.60 -10.55
N GLY A 18 21.40 -12.91 -9.29
CA GLY A 18 20.43 -12.15 -8.50
C GLY A 18 18.98 -12.36 -8.95
N PRO A 19 18.01 -11.80 -8.20
CA PRO A 19 16.58 -11.94 -8.51
C PRO A 19 16.18 -11.20 -9.79
N CYS A 20 15.09 -11.63 -10.39
CA CYS A 20 14.65 -11.09 -11.67
C CYS A 20 14.01 -9.69 -11.49
N LYS A 21 14.76 -8.63 -11.79
CA LYS A 21 14.27 -7.23 -11.63
C LYS A 21 12.98 -6.91 -12.41
N PRO A 22 12.79 -7.36 -13.67
CA PRO A 22 11.58 -7.06 -14.44
C PRO A 22 10.28 -7.62 -13.84
N VAL A 23 10.35 -8.72 -13.09
CA VAL A 23 9.13 -9.33 -12.51
C VAL A 23 8.72 -8.68 -11.20
N VAL A 24 9.58 -7.89 -10.57
CA VAL A 24 9.26 -7.18 -9.32
C VAL A 24 8.04 -6.27 -9.52
N SER A 25 8.04 -5.47 -10.59
CA SER A 25 6.92 -4.56 -10.90
C SER A 25 5.63 -5.33 -11.24
N LEU A 26 5.75 -6.46 -11.94
CA LEU A 26 4.62 -7.33 -12.27
C LEU A 26 4.02 -7.96 -11.01
N PHE A 27 4.87 -8.47 -10.14
CA PHE A 27 4.48 -9.08 -8.87
C PHE A 27 3.85 -8.06 -7.94
N GLN A 28 4.43 -6.87 -7.80
CA GLN A 28 3.82 -5.77 -7.07
C GLN A 28 2.40 -5.49 -7.58
N LYS A 29 2.23 -5.35 -8.90
CA LYS A 29 0.91 -5.16 -9.52
C LYS A 29 -0.06 -6.31 -9.22
N MET A 30 0.38 -7.56 -9.31
CA MET A 30 -0.45 -8.72 -8.98
C MET A 30 -0.86 -8.75 -7.49
N ARG A 31 0.05 -8.39 -6.57
CA ARG A 31 -0.26 -8.36 -5.13
C ARG A 31 -1.24 -7.26 -4.79
N ILE A 32 -1.22 -6.16 -5.54
CA ILE A 32 -2.20 -5.08 -5.45
C ILE A 32 -3.56 -5.55 -5.96
N GLU A 33 -3.62 -6.19 -7.13
CA GLU A 33 -4.87 -6.64 -7.75
C GLU A 33 -5.56 -7.78 -6.98
N VAL A 34 -4.78 -8.72 -6.44
CA VAL A 34 -5.28 -9.91 -5.72
C VAL A 34 -5.53 -9.61 -4.23
N GLY A 35 -4.90 -8.56 -3.70
CA GLY A 35 -4.96 -8.19 -2.28
C GLY A 35 -3.67 -8.55 -1.54
N LEU A 36 -3.17 -7.60 -0.74
CA LEU A 36 -1.86 -7.66 -0.08
C LEU A 36 -1.68 -8.85 0.88
N ASP A 37 -2.79 -9.36 1.41
CA ASP A 37 -2.81 -10.42 2.41
C ASP A 37 -2.97 -11.81 1.79
N LEU A 38 -3.39 -11.90 0.53
CA LEU A 38 -3.61 -13.16 -0.18
C LEU A 38 -2.46 -13.56 -1.10
N LEU A 39 -1.58 -12.62 -1.46
CA LEU A 39 -0.44 -12.88 -2.34
C LEU A 39 0.87 -12.42 -1.68
N HIS A 40 1.76 -13.37 -1.43
CA HIS A 40 3.07 -13.13 -0.83
C HIS A 40 4.18 -13.40 -1.83
N PHE A 41 5.22 -12.57 -1.83
CA PHE A 41 6.42 -12.80 -2.62
C PHE A 41 7.61 -13.05 -1.71
N ALA A 42 8.41 -14.05 -2.06
CA ALA A 42 9.66 -14.35 -1.39
C ALA A 42 10.78 -14.53 -2.42
N LEU A 43 12.01 -14.25 -2.00
CA LEU A 43 13.20 -14.50 -2.79
C LEU A 43 13.95 -15.68 -2.17
N ALA A 44 14.42 -16.61 -3.01
CA ALA A 44 15.18 -17.76 -2.56
C ALA A 44 16.43 -17.96 -3.41
N GLU A 45 17.60 -17.91 -2.77
CA GLU A 45 18.87 -18.23 -3.40
C GLU A 45 19.05 -19.75 -3.45
N ALA A 46 19.04 -20.33 -4.65
CA ALA A 46 19.12 -21.78 -4.85
C ALA A 46 20.40 -22.40 -4.27
N ASP A 47 21.50 -21.64 -4.29
CA ASP A 47 22.81 -22.09 -3.80
C ASP A 47 22.85 -22.22 -2.27
N ARG A 48 21.93 -21.55 -1.54
CA ARG A 48 21.89 -21.54 -0.07
C ARG A 48 20.91 -22.55 0.54
N LEU A 49 20.07 -23.19 -0.28
CA LEU A 49 18.99 -24.04 0.19
C LEU A 49 19.09 -25.42 -0.44
N ASP A 50 19.34 -26.44 0.37
CA ASP A 50 19.47 -27.83 -0.12
C ASP A 50 18.19 -28.34 -0.76
N VAL A 51 17.03 -27.90 -0.26
CA VAL A 51 15.71 -28.20 -0.85
C VAL A 51 15.55 -27.67 -2.28
N LEU A 52 16.40 -26.73 -2.72
CA LEU A 52 16.42 -26.15 -4.06
C LEU A 52 17.57 -26.66 -4.94
N GLU A 53 18.27 -27.74 -4.55
CA GLU A 53 19.44 -28.27 -5.28
C GLU A 53 19.15 -28.50 -6.78
N LYS A 54 17.95 -28.97 -7.12
CA LYS A 54 17.52 -29.21 -8.51
C LYS A 54 17.44 -27.96 -9.39
N TYR A 55 17.47 -26.77 -8.80
CA TYR A 55 17.43 -25.48 -9.49
C TYR A 55 18.82 -24.82 -9.58
N ARG A 56 19.86 -25.40 -8.97
CA ARG A 56 21.23 -24.84 -9.01
C ARG A 56 21.83 -24.89 -10.42
N GLY A 57 22.64 -23.90 -10.75
CA GLY A 57 23.35 -23.81 -12.02
C GLY A 57 22.49 -23.45 -13.24
N LYS A 58 21.22 -23.11 -13.04
CA LYS A 58 20.30 -22.70 -14.10
C LYS A 58 19.99 -21.21 -14.04
N CYS A 59 20.06 -20.55 -15.19
CA CYS A 59 19.72 -19.14 -15.35
C CYS A 59 18.42 -19.02 -16.14
N GLU A 60 17.32 -19.48 -15.53
CA GLU A 60 15.97 -19.41 -16.10
C GLU A 60 15.00 -18.89 -15.02
N PRO A 61 13.99 -18.07 -15.40
CA PRO A 61 13.02 -17.56 -14.45
C PRO A 61 12.24 -18.71 -13.81
N THR A 62 12.47 -18.93 -12.51
CA THR A 62 11.89 -20.06 -11.76
C THR A 62 11.03 -19.52 -10.63
N PHE A 63 9.72 -19.76 -10.72
CA PHE A 63 8.75 -19.36 -9.70
C PHE A 63 8.10 -20.59 -9.06
N LEU A 64 8.14 -20.67 -7.73
CA LEU A 64 7.46 -21.71 -6.97
C LEU A 64 6.19 -21.14 -6.34
N PHE A 65 5.09 -21.87 -6.46
CA PHE A 65 3.77 -21.45 -5.97
C PHE A 65 3.34 -22.35 -4.82
N TYR A 66 3.12 -21.76 -3.65
CA TYR A 66 2.66 -22.46 -2.45
C TYR A 66 1.31 -21.87 -2.02
N ALA A 67 0.25 -22.68 -2.04
CA ALA A 67 -1.06 -22.27 -1.54
C ALA A 67 -1.22 -22.80 -0.10
N ILE A 68 -1.46 -21.89 0.84
CA ILE A 68 -1.80 -22.21 2.23
C ILE A 68 -3.29 -22.01 2.38
N LYS A 69 -4.03 -23.10 2.62
CA LYS A 69 -5.47 -23.08 2.87
C LYS A 69 -5.74 -22.97 4.36
N ASP A 70 -6.87 -22.37 4.68
CA ASP A 70 -7.41 -22.27 6.04
C ASP A 70 -7.89 -23.67 6.47
N GLU A 71 -7.26 -24.26 7.48
CA GLU A 71 -7.65 -25.56 8.06
C GLU A 71 -8.79 -25.40 9.10
N ALA A 72 -9.68 -24.41 8.89
CA ALA A 72 -10.88 -24.19 9.69
C ALA A 72 -12.11 -24.10 8.77
N LEU A 73 -12.53 -25.25 8.23
CA LEU A 73 -13.90 -25.64 7.81
C LEU A 73 -13.84 -26.73 6.71
N SER A 74 -13.65 -27.98 7.13
CA SER A 74 -14.31 -29.14 6.51
C SER A 74 -14.12 -30.37 7.41
N ASP A 75 -15.22 -31.09 7.60
CA ASP A 75 -15.53 -32.05 8.65
C ASP A 75 -14.69 -33.36 8.69
N GLU A 76 -14.55 -33.86 9.92
CA GLU A 76 -14.43 -35.24 10.42
C GLU A 76 -13.69 -36.30 9.58
N ASP A 77 -12.50 -36.73 10.05
CA ASP A 77 -12.21 -38.15 10.29
C ASP A 77 -10.97 -38.35 11.21
N GLU A 78 -11.04 -39.36 12.08
CA GLU A 78 -10.18 -39.62 13.24
C GLU A 78 -8.68 -39.90 12.94
N CYS A 79 -7.76 -39.48 13.84
CA CYS A 79 -7.16 -40.36 14.88
C CYS A 79 -5.95 -39.73 15.62
N VAL A 80 -6.16 -39.43 16.91
CA VAL A 80 -5.33 -39.67 18.11
C VAL A 80 -3.78 -39.68 17.99
N SER A 81 -3.09 -38.75 18.67
CA SER A 81 -2.35 -39.00 19.94
C SER A 81 -1.43 -37.85 20.43
N HIS A 82 -1.68 -37.44 21.68
CA HIS A 82 -0.74 -37.05 22.74
C HIS A 82 0.13 -35.77 22.64
N GLY A 83 -0.15 -34.83 23.55
CA GLY A 83 0.89 -33.98 24.16
C GLY A 83 0.42 -32.64 24.72
N LYS A 84 -0.17 -32.64 25.92
CA LYS A 84 -0.38 -31.42 26.73
C LYS A 84 0.98 -30.75 27.02
N ASN A 85 1.06 -29.43 26.88
CA ASN A 85 1.27 -28.52 28.01
C ASN A 85 1.40 -27.04 27.60
N ASN A 86 0.72 -26.24 28.42
CA ASN A 86 1.00 -24.85 28.81
C ASN A 86 0.72 -23.76 27.79
N GLY A 87 -0.38 -23.05 28.06
CA GLY A 87 -0.63 -21.73 27.53
C GLY A 87 0.27 -20.70 28.18
N GLU A 88 0.53 -19.66 27.40
CA GLU A 88 0.54 -18.25 27.76
C GLU A 88 0.10 -17.55 26.46
N ASP A 89 -0.89 -16.67 26.58
CA ASP A 89 -1.46 -15.89 25.48
C ASP A 89 -0.34 -15.15 24.72
N GLU A 90 -0.10 -15.53 23.47
CA GLU A 90 0.52 -14.62 22.50
C GLU A 90 -0.60 -14.03 21.66
N ASP A 91 -0.84 -12.73 21.89
CA ASP A 91 -1.71 -11.87 21.08
C ASP A 91 -1.41 -12.09 19.59
N MET A 92 -2.28 -12.88 18.95
CA MET A 92 -2.25 -13.15 17.53
C MET A 92 -2.89 -11.95 16.81
N VAL A 93 -2.16 -10.84 16.74
CA VAL A 93 -2.54 -9.70 15.91
C VAL A 93 -2.36 -10.10 14.46
N SER A 94 -3.49 -10.35 13.79
CA SER A 94 -3.61 -10.26 12.34
C SER A 94 -3.23 -8.83 11.93
N SER A 95 -1.94 -8.57 11.72
CA SER A 95 -1.46 -7.25 11.27
C SER A 95 -1.95 -6.99 9.85
N GLU A 96 -3.14 -6.39 9.75
CA GLU A 96 -3.56 -5.68 8.54
C GLU A 96 -2.47 -4.67 8.21
N ARG A 97 -1.83 -4.83 7.04
CA ARG A 97 -0.75 -3.93 6.62
C ARG A 97 -1.32 -2.56 6.31
N THR A 98 -1.01 -1.59 7.17
CA THR A 98 -1.48 -0.21 7.04
C THR A 98 -0.68 0.51 5.96
N CYS A 99 -1.37 1.10 4.98
CA CYS A 99 -0.76 1.79 3.85
C CYS A 99 -1.06 3.30 3.88
N THR A 100 -0.22 4.09 3.23
CA THR A 100 -0.46 5.52 3.00
C THR A 100 -0.05 5.91 1.59
N LEU A 101 -0.67 6.98 1.07
CA LEU A 101 -0.28 7.57 -0.19
C LEU A 101 0.91 8.52 0.02
N ALA A 102 1.89 8.44 -0.87
CA ALA A 102 2.91 9.46 -1.04
C ALA A 102 2.94 9.92 -2.49
N ILE A 103 3.09 11.23 -2.72
CA ILE A 103 3.27 11.78 -4.07
C ILE A 103 4.58 12.54 -4.12
N ILE A 104 5.45 12.21 -5.06
CA ILE A 104 6.57 13.07 -5.47
C ILE A 104 6.04 13.99 -6.57
N LYS A 105 5.93 15.27 -6.26
CA LYS A 105 5.27 16.28 -7.08
C LYS A 105 6.11 16.66 -8.32
N PRO A 106 5.49 17.27 -9.36
CA PRO A 106 6.17 17.56 -10.62
C PRO A 106 7.40 18.44 -10.50
N ASP A 107 7.45 19.33 -9.50
CA ASP A 107 8.64 20.14 -9.22
C ASP A 107 9.84 19.27 -8.86
N ALA A 108 9.70 18.33 -7.94
CA ALA A 108 10.79 17.45 -7.55
C ALA A 108 11.22 16.51 -8.69
N VAL A 109 10.26 16.04 -9.48
CA VAL A 109 10.52 15.21 -10.67
C VAL A 109 11.30 15.98 -11.72
N ALA A 110 10.86 17.21 -12.05
CA ALA A 110 11.52 18.06 -13.03
C ALA A 110 12.96 18.43 -12.64
N HIS A 111 13.26 18.50 -11.33
CA HIS A 111 14.61 18.73 -10.82
C HIS A 111 15.46 17.45 -10.70
N GLY A 112 14.95 16.29 -11.17
CA GLY A 112 15.67 15.01 -11.14
C GLY A 112 15.89 14.47 -9.73
N LYS A 113 15.00 14.80 -8.78
CA LYS A 113 15.13 14.43 -7.35
C LYS A 113 14.38 13.16 -6.96
N THR A 114 13.66 12.54 -7.89
CA THR A 114 12.88 11.32 -7.64
C THR A 114 13.69 10.22 -6.97
N ASP A 115 14.84 9.82 -7.54
CA ASP A 115 15.61 8.69 -7.04
C ASP A 115 16.19 8.95 -5.65
N GLU A 116 16.65 10.18 -5.40
CA GLU A 116 17.14 10.60 -4.07
C GLU A 116 16.01 10.55 -3.02
N ILE A 117 14.80 10.98 -3.38
CA ILE A 117 13.64 10.95 -2.48
C ILE A 117 13.21 9.50 -2.21
N ILE A 118 13.17 8.64 -3.23
CA ILE A 118 12.85 7.21 -3.09
C ILE A 118 13.86 6.53 -2.17
N MET A 119 15.14 6.81 -2.33
CA MET A 119 16.19 6.26 -1.46
C MET A 119 15.97 6.70 0.00
N LYS A 120 15.68 7.98 0.24
CA LYS A 120 15.36 8.47 1.60
C LYS A 120 14.10 7.85 2.20
N ILE A 121 13.08 7.58 1.39
CA ILE A 121 11.87 6.86 1.83
C ILE A 121 12.25 5.45 2.31
N GLN A 122 13.07 4.74 1.55
CA GLN A 122 13.53 3.39 1.91
C GLN A 122 14.45 3.39 3.14
N GLU A 123 15.37 4.35 3.24
CA GLU A 123 16.24 4.54 4.41
C GLU A 123 15.45 4.85 5.69
N ALA A 124 14.30 5.53 5.55
CA ALA A 124 13.36 5.76 6.65
C ALA A 124 12.54 4.52 7.06
N GLY A 125 12.77 3.36 6.41
CA GLY A 125 12.16 2.08 6.76
C GLY A 125 10.80 1.81 6.09
N PHE A 126 10.44 2.55 5.05
CA PHE A 126 9.23 2.27 4.29
C PHE A 126 9.48 1.23 3.19
N GLU A 127 8.54 0.30 3.03
CA GLU A 127 8.42 -0.51 1.83
C GLU A 127 7.52 0.24 0.82
N ILE A 128 8.02 0.39 -0.40
CA ILE A 128 7.26 0.97 -1.51
C ILE A 128 6.53 -0.18 -2.23
N LEU A 129 5.21 -0.26 -2.02
CA LEU A 129 4.36 -1.28 -2.63
C LEU A 129 4.11 -1.01 -4.12
N THR A 130 4.00 0.27 -4.48
CA THR A 130 3.72 0.76 -5.83
C THR A 130 4.54 2.01 -6.10
N ASN A 131 4.99 2.16 -7.34
CA ASN A 131 5.55 3.41 -7.86
C ASN A 131 5.02 3.61 -9.29
N GLU A 132 4.08 4.52 -9.46
CA GLU A 132 3.49 4.87 -10.75
C GLU A 132 3.84 6.30 -11.13
N GLU A 133 4.57 6.48 -12.24
CA GLU A 133 4.84 7.78 -12.82
C GLU A 133 3.73 8.15 -13.80
N ARG A 134 2.97 9.22 -13.50
CA ARG A 134 1.97 9.76 -14.42
C ARG A 134 1.67 11.22 -14.18
N THR A 135 1.17 11.90 -15.21
CA THR A 135 0.57 13.23 -15.07
C THR A 135 -0.87 13.09 -14.64
N MET A 136 -1.25 13.77 -13.55
CA MET A 136 -2.63 13.80 -13.07
C MET A 136 -3.47 14.74 -13.93
N THR A 137 -4.71 14.36 -14.22
CA THR A 137 -5.65 15.23 -14.93
C THR A 137 -6.19 16.31 -13.99
N GLU A 138 -6.61 17.45 -14.55
CA GLU A 138 -7.21 18.53 -13.76
C GLU A 138 -8.39 18.06 -12.91
N ALA A 139 -9.24 17.20 -13.48
CA ALA A 139 -10.39 16.62 -12.77
C ALA A 139 -9.96 15.78 -11.56
N GLU A 140 -8.94 14.93 -11.71
CA GLU A 140 -8.38 14.14 -10.61
C GLU A 140 -7.77 15.04 -9.53
N VAL A 141 -6.98 16.03 -9.90
CA VAL A 141 -6.31 16.93 -8.94
C VAL A 141 -7.33 17.76 -8.16
N ARG A 142 -8.37 18.28 -8.83
CA ARG A 142 -9.44 19.03 -8.16
C ARG A 142 -10.23 18.17 -7.19
N LEU A 143 -10.53 16.92 -7.57
CA LEU A 143 -11.20 15.97 -6.69
C LEU A 143 -10.32 15.57 -5.50
N PHE A 144 -9.03 15.33 -5.75
CA PHE A 144 -8.04 14.99 -4.73
C PHE A 144 -7.86 16.11 -3.69
N TYR A 145 -7.68 17.35 -4.16
CA TYR A 145 -7.52 18.52 -3.29
C TYR A 145 -8.83 19.27 -3.01
N GLN A 146 -9.99 18.62 -3.13
CA GLN A 146 -11.30 19.29 -2.97
C GLN A 146 -11.44 20.03 -1.63
N HIS A 147 -10.81 19.51 -0.57
CA HIS A 147 -10.81 20.12 0.76
C HIS A 147 -10.12 21.49 0.80
N LYS A 148 -9.30 21.81 -0.21
CA LYS A 148 -8.59 23.09 -0.40
C LYS A 148 -9.25 24.01 -1.40
N ALA A 149 -10.42 23.66 -1.95
CA ALA A 149 -11.06 24.43 -3.01
C ALA A 149 -11.38 25.90 -2.62
N GLY A 150 -11.46 26.19 -1.32
CA GLY A 150 -11.65 27.55 -0.80
C GLY A 150 -10.36 28.37 -0.60
N GLU A 151 -9.18 27.79 -0.80
CA GLU A 151 -7.90 28.47 -0.63
C GLU A 151 -7.54 29.30 -1.88
N GLU A 152 -7.00 30.50 -1.69
CA GLU A 152 -6.57 31.36 -2.82
C GLU A 152 -5.50 30.70 -3.70
N ALA A 153 -4.70 29.81 -3.12
CA ALA A 153 -3.65 29.07 -3.82
C ALA A 153 -4.14 27.81 -4.55
N PHE A 154 -5.45 27.48 -4.48
CA PHE A 154 -5.98 26.24 -5.04
C PHE A 154 -5.75 26.11 -6.55
N GLU A 155 -6.04 27.16 -7.31
CA GLU A 155 -5.83 27.14 -8.77
C GLU A 155 -4.35 26.98 -9.13
N ASN A 156 -3.45 27.60 -8.37
CA ASN A 156 -2.00 27.45 -8.55
C ASN A 156 -1.55 26.02 -8.22
N LEU A 157 -2.12 25.40 -7.18
CA LEU A 157 -1.85 24.00 -6.84
C LEU A 157 -2.34 23.05 -7.95
N VAL A 158 -3.53 23.31 -8.49
CA VAL A 158 -4.09 22.51 -9.60
C VAL A 158 -3.19 22.60 -10.83
N HIS A 159 -2.82 23.82 -11.24
CA HIS A 159 -1.92 24.04 -12.35
C HIS A 159 -0.55 23.38 -12.12
N HIS A 160 -0.01 23.48 -10.90
CA HIS A 160 1.25 22.85 -10.54
C HIS A 160 1.23 21.34 -10.72
N MET A 161 0.24 20.66 -10.14
CA MET A 161 0.15 19.19 -10.21
C MET A 161 -0.11 18.68 -11.64
N CYS A 162 -0.74 19.49 -12.50
CA CYS A 162 -0.97 19.15 -13.90
C CYS A 162 0.21 19.51 -14.82
N SER A 163 1.23 20.21 -14.31
CA SER A 163 2.33 20.75 -15.14
C SER A 163 3.31 19.69 -15.66
N GLY A 164 3.29 18.48 -15.10
CA GLY A 164 4.21 17.41 -15.45
C GLY A 164 3.90 16.09 -14.75
N PRO A 165 4.74 15.06 -14.96
CA PRO A 165 4.59 13.77 -14.29
C PRO A 165 4.84 13.91 -12.77
N SER A 166 4.09 13.13 -11.99
CA SER A 166 4.31 12.88 -10.57
C SER A 166 4.58 11.39 -10.36
N HIS A 167 5.31 11.04 -9.29
CA HIS A 167 5.34 9.65 -8.84
C HIS A 167 4.32 9.44 -7.73
N LEU A 168 3.33 8.59 -7.99
CA LEU A 168 2.34 8.13 -7.02
C LEU A 168 2.86 6.85 -6.38
N LEU A 169 3.13 6.91 -5.08
CA LEU A 169 3.71 5.83 -4.31
C LEU A 169 2.71 5.33 -3.26
N ILE A 170 2.72 4.03 -3.02
CA ILE A 170 2.01 3.43 -1.90
C ILE A 170 3.05 2.93 -0.93
N LEU A 171 3.04 3.51 0.27
CA LEU A 171 4.00 3.20 1.31
C LEU A 171 3.34 2.31 2.35
N THR A 172 4.05 1.27 2.77
CA THR A 172 3.72 0.49 3.97
C THR A 172 4.94 0.43 4.87
N ARG A 173 4.71 0.04 6.12
CA ARG A 173 5.78 -0.20 7.08
C ARG A 173 5.42 -1.46 7.87
N THR A 174 6.31 -2.45 7.82
CA THR A 174 6.10 -3.75 8.50
C THR A 174 6.70 -3.78 9.90
N GLU A 175 7.51 -2.79 10.26
CA GLU A 175 8.27 -2.75 11.51
C GLU A 175 8.03 -1.44 12.28
N GLY A 176 7.57 -1.56 13.52
CA GLY A 176 7.36 -0.44 14.44
C GLY A 176 5.96 -0.41 15.03
N PHE A 177 5.83 0.31 16.15
CA PHE A 177 4.55 0.57 16.81
C PHE A 177 3.83 1.80 16.27
N GLU A 178 4.55 2.65 15.52
CA GLU A 178 4.01 3.89 14.98
C GLU A 178 3.24 3.67 13.68
N ASP A 179 2.16 4.42 13.57
CA ASP A 179 1.31 4.49 12.40
C ASP A 179 2.08 4.95 11.13
N VAL A 180 1.79 4.32 9.99
CA VAL A 180 2.48 4.59 8.71
C VAL A 180 2.28 6.04 8.24
N VAL A 181 1.08 6.61 8.40
CA VAL A 181 0.75 7.98 7.99
C VAL A 181 1.52 8.96 8.88
N THR A 182 1.52 8.71 10.18
CA THR A 182 2.22 9.53 11.18
C THR A 182 3.72 9.53 10.93
N THR A 183 4.30 8.35 10.68
CA THR A 183 5.71 8.22 10.32
C THR A 183 6.02 9.02 9.05
N TRP A 184 5.19 8.85 8.02
CA TRP A 184 5.43 9.48 6.73
C TRP A 184 5.38 11.01 6.85
N ARG A 185 4.43 11.53 7.62
CA ARG A 185 4.35 12.96 7.94
C ARG A 185 5.58 13.49 8.65
N THR A 186 6.16 12.71 9.56
CA THR A 186 7.43 13.06 10.24
C THR A 186 8.58 13.15 9.24
N VAL A 187 8.68 12.21 8.30
CA VAL A 187 9.73 12.22 7.26
C VAL A 187 9.56 13.39 6.28
N MET A 188 8.32 13.70 5.90
CA MET A 188 8.03 14.85 5.04
C MET A 188 8.37 16.18 5.71
N GLY A 189 8.08 16.31 7.00
CA GLY A 189 8.22 17.56 7.75
C GLY A 189 7.10 18.59 7.50
N PRO A 190 7.24 19.81 8.06
CA PRO A 190 6.24 20.89 7.93
C PRO A 190 5.87 21.21 6.49
N CYS A 191 4.60 21.54 6.24
CA CYS A 191 4.07 21.76 4.88
C CYS A 191 4.81 22.87 4.11
N ASP A 192 5.14 23.97 4.80
CA ASP A 192 5.92 25.09 4.26
C ASP A 192 7.43 24.75 4.28
N PRO A 193 8.11 24.72 3.12
CA PRO A 193 9.54 24.44 3.03
C PRO A 193 10.43 25.37 3.87
N ASN A 194 10.05 26.63 4.07
CA ASN A 194 10.81 27.58 4.89
C ASN A 194 10.71 27.25 6.37
N VAL A 195 9.53 26.82 6.83
CA VAL A 195 9.32 26.32 8.18
C VAL A 195 10.08 25.01 8.37
N ALA A 196 9.98 24.10 7.40
CA ALA A 196 10.71 22.83 7.40
C ALA A 196 12.22 23.04 7.51
N ARG A 197 12.81 23.95 6.71
CA ARG A 197 14.25 24.28 6.78
C ARG A 197 14.69 24.80 8.15
N ARG A 198 13.81 25.52 8.86
CA ARG A 198 14.12 26.08 10.18
C ARG A 198 13.98 25.05 11.30
N GLU A 199 12.94 24.23 11.24
CA GLU A 199 12.53 23.36 12.36
C GLU A 199 12.99 21.91 12.18
N GLN A 200 13.02 21.41 10.94
CA GLN A 200 13.37 20.04 10.59
C GLN A 200 14.22 20.01 9.30
N PRO A 201 15.49 20.48 9.34
CA PRO A 201 16.33 20.63 8.14
C PRO A 201 16.55 19.34 7.35
N GLU A 202 16.47 18.20 8.02
CA GLU A 202 16.64 16.88 7.41
C GLU A 202 15.35 16.34 6.75
N SER A 203 14.21 17.01 6.91
CA SER A 203 12.95 16.57 6.30
C SER A 203 12.95 16.72 4.78
N LEU A 204 12.14 15.92 4.09
CA LEU A 204 12.06 15.98 2.62
C LEU A 204 11.64 17.36 2.12
N ARG A 205 10.68 18.01 2.78
CA ARG A 205 10.23 19.36 2.40
C ARG A 205 11.30 20.42 2.62
N ALA A 206 12.17 20.25 3.60
CA ALA A 206 13.31 21.14 3.80
C ALA A 206 14.37 21.00 2.69
N GLN A 207 14.68 19.77 2.31
CA GLN A 207 15.73 19.45 1.35
C GLN A 207 15.32 19.71 -0.12
N TYR A 208 14.06 19.43 -0.46
CA TYR A 208 13.59 19.43 -1.85
C TYR A 208 12.50 20.45 -2.16
N GLY A 209 11.80 20.97 -1.14
CA GLY A 209 10.76 21.98 -1.34
C GLY A 209 11.35 23.38 -1.58
N THR A 210 10.74 24.15 -2.47
CA THR A 210 11.18 25.53 -2.78
C THR A 210 10.36 26.54 -1.99
N GLU A 211 9.07 26.63 -2.28
CA GLU A 211 8.09 27.54 -1.68
C GLU A 211 6.68 26.92 -1.72
N MET A 212 5.69 27.53 -1.09
CA MET A 212 4.31 27.04 -1.21
C MET A 212 3.70 27.44 -2.56
N PRO A 213 3.01 26.53 -3.30
CA PRO A 213 2.65 25.15 -2.97
C PRO A 213 3.65 24.05 -3.42
N PHE A 214 4.83 24.43 -3.91
CA PHE A 214 5.95 23.61 -4.41
C PHE A 214 6.82 23.02 -3.29
N ASN A 215 6.22 22.13 -2.50
CA ASN A 215 6.88 21.50 -1.36
C ASN A 215 7.43 20.10 -1.67
N ALA A 216 7.67 19.75 -2.94
CA ALA A 216 8.22 18.48 -3.42
C ALA A 216 7.41 17.20 -3.15
N VAL A 217 6.78 17.04 -1.98
CA VAL A 217 6.10 15.81 -1.57
C VAL A 217 4.74 16.04 -0.89
N HIS A 218 3.79 15.15 -1.19
CA HIS A 218 2.48 15.03 -0.51
C HIS A 218 2.39 13.71 0.26
N GLY A 219 1.58 13.72 1.31
CA GLY A 219 1.13 12.51 1.99
C GLY A 219 -0.15 12.79 2.75
N SER A 220 -0.88 11.72 3.02
CA SER A 220 -2.19 11.76 3.69
C SER A 220 -2.09 12.36 5.09
N GLN A 221 -3.15 13.00 5.55
CA GLN A 221 -3.22 13.64 6.87
C GLN A 221 -3.42 12.63 8.01
N ASP A 222 -4.29 11.65 7.76
CA ASP A 222 -4.71 10.58 8.65
C ASP A 222 -5.05 9.32 7.82
N ARG A 223 -5.59 8.30 8.49
CA ARG A 223 -5.92 7.01 7.85
C ARG A 223 -7.10 7.14 6.91
N GLU A 224 -8.13 7.87 7.32
CA GLU A 224 -9.33 8.11 6.53
C GLU A 224 -9.01 8.89 5.24
N ASP A 225 -8.08 9.84 5.31
CA ASP A 225 -7.52 10.52 4.16
C ASP A 225 -6.71 9.55 3.28
N ALA A 226 -5.87 8.71 3.88
CA ALA A 226 -5.10 7.71 3.13
C ALA A 226 -6.00 6.75 2.35
N ASP A 227 -7.04 6.19 2.97
CA ASP A 227 -7.96 5.25 2.33
C ASP A 227 -8.72 5.91 1.18
N ARG A 228 -9.21 7.14 1.39
CA ARG A 228 -9.88 7.93 0.35
C ARG A 228 -8.95 8.25 -0.82
N GLU A 229 -7.75 8.73 -0.52
CA GLU A 229 -6.75 9.12 -1.52
C GLU A 229 -6.27 7.91 -2.34
N LEU A 230 -6.04 6.78 -1.68
CA LEU A 230 -5.67 5.51 -2.33
C LEU A 230 -6.82 4.98 -3.19
N ALA A 231 -8.06 4.99 -2.71
CA ALA A 231 -9.21 4.56 -3.50
C ALA A 231 -9.44 5.44 -4.74
N LEU A 232 -9.15 6.74 -4.63
CA LEU A 232 -9.27 7.69 -5.74
C LEU A 232 -8.21 7.46 -6.82
N LEU A 233 -6.94 7.31 -6.42
CA LEU A 233 -5.82 7.23 -7.38
C LEU A 233 -5.50 5.82 -7.84
N PHE A 234 -5.89 4.81 -7.05
CA PHE A 234 -5.63 3.40 -7.29
C PHE A 234 -6.91 2.55 -7.05
N PRO A 235 -7.99 2.76 -7.84
CA PRO A 235 -9.27 2.08 -7.64
C PRO A 235 -9.22 0.55 -7.82
N SER A 236 -8.15 0.01 -8.39
CA SER A 236 -7.90 -1.43 -8.50
C SER A 236 -7.37 -2.06 -7.21
N LEU A 237 -6.98 -1.28 -6.20
CA LEU A 237 -6.62 -1.79 -4.88
C LEU A 237 -7.88 -2.12 -4.09
N LYS A 238 -7.96 -3.37 -3.64
CA LYS A 238 -8.92 -3.77 -2.62
C LYS A 238 -8.15 -3.89 -1.31
N PHE A 239 -8.33 -2.91 -0.42
CA PHE A 239 -8.05 -3.12 0.99
C PHE A 239 -9.19 -3.97 1.55
N SER A 240 -8.87 -4.99 2.34
CA SER A 240 -9.87 -5.86 2.92
C SER A 240 -10.61 -5.11 4.01
N ASP A 241 -11.70 -4.43 3.68
CA ASP A 241 -12.59 -3.86 4.68
C ASP A 241 -13.27 -4.99 5.47
N LYS A 242 -12.97 -5.11 6.76
CA LYS A 242 -13.82 -5.84 7.69
C LYS A 242 -15.00 -4.95 8.10
N ASP A 243 -16.18 -5.43 7.75
CA ASP A 243 -17.46 -5.27 8.46
C ASP A 243 -17.79 -3.88 9.03
N THR A 244 -18.37 -3.02 8.18
CA THR A 244 -19.43 -2.13 8.66
C THR A 244 -20.77 -2.85 8.48
N GLU A 245 -21.14 -3.67 9.47
CA GLU A 245 -22.55 -4.00 9.68
C GLU A 245 -23.30 -2.69 9.94
N ALA A 246 -24.05 -2.24 8.95
CA ALA A 246 -25.07 -1.22 9.16
C ALA A 246 -26.13 -1.79 10.12
N PRO A 247 -26.54 -1.07 11.18
CA PRO A 247 -27.58 -1.56 12.07
C PRO A 247 -28.91 -1.59 11.30
N GLN A 248 -29.48 -2.79 11.15
CA GLN A 248 -30.84 -2.98 10.66
C GLN A 248 -31.81 -2.35 11.67
N GLY A 249 -32.26 -1.13 11.37
CA GLY A 249 -33.42 -0.52 12.00
C GLY A 249 -34.70 -1.07 11.37
N GLU A 250 -35.51 -1.74 12.17
CA GLU A 250 -36.83 -2.23 11.81
C GLU A 250 -37.84 -1.11 11.48
N SER A 251 -38.79 -1.49 10.62
CA SER A 251 -40.15 -0.96 10.49
C SER A 251 -40.33 0.38 9.76
N SER A 252 -40.84 0.28 8.53
CA SER A 252 -42.01 1.07 8.14
C SER A 252 -42.77 0.36 7.03
N THR A 253 -44.03 0.08 7.36
CA THR A 253 -45.04 -0.52 6.51
C THR A 253 -45.40 0.45 5.37
N GLN A 254 -45.42 -0.02 4.12
CA GLN A 254 -46.15 0.68 3.06
C GLN A 254 -47.13 -0.27 2.35
N PRO A 255 -48.30 0.24 1.91
CA PRO A 255 -49.48 -0.56 1.66
C PRO A 255 -49.55 -1.09 0.22
N ARG A 256 -50.03 -2.32 0.11
CA ARG A 256 -50.32 -3.06 -1.12
C ARG A 256 -51.59 -2.48 -1.76
N LEU A 257 -51.46 -1.85 -2.93
CA LEU A 257 -52.57 -1.41 -3.77
C LEU A 257 -53.43 -2.63 -4.18
N LYS A 258 -54.70 -2.60 -3.81
CA LYS A 258 -55.74 -3.53 -4.29
C LYS A 258 -56.30 -2.99 -5.61
N ILE A 259 -56.20 -3.79 -6.66
CA ILE A 259 -57.00 -3.63 -7.87
C ILE A 259 -58.31 -4.39 -7.62
N THR A 260 -59.43 -3.69 -7.69
CA THR A 260 -60.78 -4.28 -7.70
C THR A 260 -61.35 -4.11 -9.09
N ASP A 261 -61.58 -5.21 -9.78
CA ASP A 261 -62.45 -5.30 -10.93
C ASP A 261 -63.91 -5.18 -10.46
N LEU A 262 -64.71 -4.41 -11.19
CA LEU A 262 -66.18 -4.40 -11.10
C LEU A 262 -66.74 -4.15 -12.51
N ASP A 263 -67.38 -5.21 -13.00
CA ASP A 263 -68.50 -5.33 -13.96
C ASP A 263 -68.83 -4.17 -14.92
#